data_AF-A0A0B6ZGD3-F1
#
_entry.id   AF-A0A0B6ZGD3-F1
#
_cell.length_a   1.000
_cell.length_b   1.000
_cell.length_c   1.000
_cell.angle_alpha   90.00
_cell.angle_beta   90.00
_cell.angle_gamma   90.00
#
_symmetry.space_group_name_H-M   'P 1'
#
loop_
_entity.id
_entity.type
_entity.pdbx_description
1 polymer ?
#
loop_
_entity_poly.entity_id
_entity_poly.type
_entity_poly.pdbx_seq_one_letter_code
_entity_poly.pdbx_strand_id
1 'polypeptide(L)'
;VSTDGYECSNIISNSWHLRRKGFLAEYFIKPPVNITFQFPCNIDIHHVFITPCVGQQRSSHLELYSASKWPQSAAKYFQKRKPVMSGVSTTSTALPEGEISNAQSSSHPMPPLFYSISKIYVPDSERICFYNPKVSTLFNKDTDNFAVSNHRAEIRNFRQDIISASSHLTLRIVRTVSGSAAAVSNVDIWGLPALSVPTPIKDDIMNKYTSFINQSSVKNHCEIL
;
A
#
# COMPACT_ATOMS: atom_id res chain seq x y z
N VAL A 1 -16.56 3.95 -9.85
CA VAL A 1 -17.56 5.01 -10.10
C VAL A 1 -17.79 5.70 -8.77
N SER A 2 -17.59 7.01 -8.72
CA SER A 2 -17.68 7.87 -7.53
C SER A 2 -18.65 9.01 -7.80
N THR A 3 -19.20 9.59 -6.74
CA THR A 3 -19.90 10.88 -6.83
C THR A 3 -18.93 11.94 -7.35
N ASP A 4 -19.41 12.90 -8.14
CA ASP A 4 -18.60 13.96 -8.71
C ASP A 4 -17.80 14.74 -7.65
N GLY A 5 -16.48 14.83 -7.85
CA GLY A 5 -15.57 15.50 -6.92
C GLY A 5 -15.22 14.69 -5.68
N TYR A 6 -15.61 13.41 -5.61
CA TYR A 6 -15.28 12.45 -4.54
C TYR A 6 -14.56 11.19 -5.08
N GLU A 7 -13.65 11.38 -6.02
CA GLU A 7 -12.86 10.34 -6.66
C GLU A 7 -11.88 9.67 -5.69
N CYS A 8 -11.52 8.41 -5.93
CA CYS A 8 -10.54 7.69 -5.09
C CYS A 8 -9.18 8.43 -5.01
N SER A 9 -8.79 9.14 -6.06
CA SER A 9 -7.55 9.92 -6.12
C SER A 9 -7.49 11.05 -5.10
N ASN A 10 -8.64 11.52 -4.59
CA ASN A 10 -8.69 12.53 -3.54
C ASN A 10 -7.97 12.08 -2.27
N ILE A 11 -8.06 10.79 -1.91
CA ILE A 11 -7.44 10.23 -0.70
C ILE A 11 -5.92 10.47 -0.70
N ILE A 12 -5.28 10.41 -1.87
CA ILE A 12 -3.83 10.56 -2.06
C ILE A 12 -3.45 11.91 -2.67
N SER A 13 -4.38 12.87 -2.74
CA SER A 13 -4.14 14.16 -3.38
C SER A 13 -3.21 15.03 -2.53
N ASN A 14 -2.28 15.73 -3.19
CA ASN A 14 -1.45 16.76 -2.57
C ASN A 14 -2.23 18.04 -2.23
N SER A 15 -3.41 18.24 -2.85
CA SER A 15 -4.28 19.37 -2.55
C SER A 15 -5.10 19.08 -1.30
N TRP A 16 -4.93 19.91 -0.27
CA TRP A 16 -5.70 19.84 0.98
C TRP A 16 -7.21 19.82 0.74
N HIS A 17 -7.71 20.68 -0.15
CA HIS A 17 -9.14 20.79 -0.45
C HIS A 17 -9.73 19.50 -1.03
N LEU A 18 -8.97 18.82 -1.91
CA LEU A 18 -9.38 17.53 -2.47
C LEU A 18 -9.25 16.42 -1.42
N ARG A 19 -8.14 16.39 -0.68
CA ARG A 19 -7.89 15.37 0.36
C ARG A 19 -8.95 15.38 1.45
N ARG A 20 -9.48 16.55 1.81
CA ARG A 20 -10.57 16.68 2.80
C ARG A 20 -11.92 16.15 2.31
N LYS A 21 -12.14 16.03 1.00
CA LYS A 21 -13.37 15.42 0.45
C LYS A 21 -13.35 13.90 0.57
N GLY A 22 -12.18 13.29 0.35
CA GLY A 22 -12.03 11.84 0.32
C GLY A 22 -12.79 11.19 -0.83
N PHE A 23 -13.23 9.95 -0.61
CA PHE A 23 -13.94 9.11 -1.55
C PHE A 23 -15.40 8.87 -1.13
N LEU A 24 -16.30 8.98 -2.10
CA LEU A 24 -17.71 8.65 -1.97
C LEU A 24 -18.16 7.92 -3.24
N ALA A 25 -18.63 6.69 -3.08
CA ALA A 25 -19.22 5.94 -4.17
C ALA A 25 -20.53 6.61 -4.62
N GLU A 26 -20.91 6.41 -5.89
CA GLU A 26 -22.24 6.79 -6.34
C GLU A 26 -23.33 6.02 -5.59
N TYR A 27 -24.52 6.62 -5.45
CA TYR A 27 -25.60 6.07 -4.61
C TYR A 27 -26.09 4.69 -5.07
N PHE A 28 -26.00 4.41 -6.38
CA PHE A 28 -26.41 3.13 -6.96
C PHE A 28 -25.32 2.05 -6.85
N ILE A 29 -24.12 2.38 -6.39
CA ILE A 29 -23.04 1.42 -6.18
C ILE A 29 -23.25 0.72 -4.84
N LYS A 30 -23.68 -0.54 -4.91
CA LYS A 30 -23.86 -1.39 -3.73
C LYS A 30 -22.53 -1.99 -3.29
N PRO A 31 -22.25 -2.09 -1.97
CA PRO A 31 -21.14 -2.90 -1.47
C PRO A 31 -21.17 -4.34 -2.01
N PRO A 32 -20.01 -4.98 -2.22
CA PRO A 32 -18.68 -4.53 -1.80
C PRO A 32 -18.02 -3.52 -2.75
N VAL A 33 -17.31 -2.53 -2.19
CA VAL A 33 -16.50 -1.56 -2.94
C VAL A 33 -15.02 -1.70 -2.55
N ASN A 34 -14.14 -1.81 -3.55
CA ASN A 34 -12.69 -1.95 -3.35
C ASN A 34 -11.96 -0.67 -3.71
N ILE A 35 -11.10 -0.20 -2.80
CA ILE A 35 -10.13 0.88 -3.03
C ILE A 35 -8.73 0.26 -2.90
N THR A 36 -8.00 0.23 -4.00
CA THR A 36 -6.68 -0.41 -4.08
C THR A 36 -5.57 0.63 -4.17
N PHE A 37 -4.67 0.60 -3.21
CA PHE A 37 -3.42 1.35 -3.19
C PHE A 37 -2.32 0.50 -3.80
N GLN A 38 -1.58 1.08 -4.75
CA GLN A 38 -0.37 0.47 -5.30
C GLN A 38 0.83 1.27 -4.80
N PHE A 39 1.79 0.57 -4.20
CA PHE A 39 2.99 1.21 -3.69
C PHE A 39 4.08 1.30 -4.78
N PRO A 40 4.89 2.37 -4.78
CA PRO A 40 6.00 2.54 -5.72
C PRO A 40 7.14 1.54 -5.48
N CYS A 41 7.22 0.97 -4.28
CA CYS A 41 8.07 -0.16 -3.92
C CYS A 41 7.34 -1.04 -2.91
N ASN A 42 7.83 -2.26 -2.66
CA ASN A 42 7.23 -3.10 -1.64
C ASN A 42 7.47 -2.49 -0.26
N ILE A 43 6.45 -2.49 0.60
CA ILE A 43 6.51 -1.94 1.96
C ILE A 43 6.21 -3.02 3.01
N ASP A 44 6.83 -2.89 4.17
CA ASP A 44 6.43 -3.56 5.39
C ASP A 44 5.35 -2.73 6.09
N ILE A 45 4.12 -3.23 6.14
CA ILE A 45 2.96 -2.48 6.65
C ILE A 45 2.94 -2.58 8.19
N HIS A 46 2.93 -1.42 8.84
CA HIS A 46 2.90 -1.30 10.29
C HIS A 46 1.48 -0.97 10.79
N HIS A 47 0.92 0.13 10.28
CA HIS A 47 -0.40 0.62 10.67
C HIS A 47 -1.17 1.11 9.44
N VAL A 48 -2.48 0.92 9.44
CA VAL A 48 -3.39 1.52 8.48
C VAL A 48 -4.52 2.18 9.24
N PHE A 49 -4.59 3.50 9.17
CA PHE A 49 -5.69 4.28 9.76
C PHE A 49 -6.71 4.62 8.71
N ILE A 50 -8.00 4.50 9.05
CA ILE A 50 -9.10 4.73 8.13
C ILE A 50 -10.18 5.53 8.84
N THR A 51 -10.66 6.60 8.22
CA THR A 51 -11.87 7.32 8.66
C THR A 51 -13.01 6.97 7.68
N PRO A 52 -13.95 6.09 8.06
CA PRO A 52 -14.87 5.43 7.14
C PRO A 52 -16.15 6.23 6.88
N CYS A 53 -16.05 7.56 6.84
CA CYS A 53 -17.21 8.44 6.69
C CYS A 53 -16.90 9.64 5.81
N VAL A 54 -17.91 10.10 5.07
CA VAL A 54 -17.90 11.38 4.33
C VAL A 54 -19.26 12.03 4.57
N GLY A 55 -19.28 13.13 5.34
CA GLY A 55 -20.54 13.72 5.80
C GLY A 55 -21.38 12.70 6.57
N GLN A 56 -22.60 12.44 6.09
CA GLN A 56 -23.53 11.47 6.69
C GLN A 56 -23.40 10.04 6.13
N GLN A 57 -22.55 9.83 5.12
CA GLN A 57 -22.35 8.52 4.49
C GLN A 57 -21.30 7.74 5.28
N ARG A 58 -21.59 6.48 5.64
CA ARG A 58 -20.82 5.73 6.65
C ARG A 58 -20.60 4.28 6.21
N SER A 59 -19.35 3.87 6.11
CA SER A 59 -18.95 2.47 5.92
C SER A 59 -18.78 1.80 7.27
N SER A 60 -19.36 0.61 7.47
CA SER A 60 -19.38 -0.06 8.79
C SER A 60 -18.69 -1.42 8.85
N HIS A 61 -18.56 -2.13 7.72
CA HIS A 61 -17.79 -3.38 7.68
C HIS A 61 -16.66 -3.23 6.68
N LEU A 62 -15.43 -3.30 7.17
CA LEU A 62 -14.22 -3.10 6.39
C LEU A 62 -13.36 -4.35 6.44
N GLU A 63 -12.74 -4.66 5.32
CA GLU A 63 -11.72 -5.70 5.22
C GLU A 63 -10.48 -5.15 4.53
N LEU A 64 -9.31 -5.58 5.00
CA LEU A 64 -8.04 -5.31 4.36
C LEU A 64 -7.55 -6.54 3.64
N TYR A 65 -7.05 -6.33 2.43
CA TYR A 65 -6.36 -7.31 1.62
C TYR A 65 -5.00 -6.79 1.23
N SER A 66 -4.03 -7.69 1.09
CA SER A 66 -2.69 -7.32 0.59
C SER A 66 -2.21 -8.31 -0.46
N ALA A 67 -1.36 -7.83 -1.35
CA ALA A 67 -0.66 -8.62 -2.34
C ALA A 67 0.83 -8.26 -2.37
N SER A 68 1.69 -9.27 -2.54
CA SER A 68 3.11 -9.07 -2.81
C SER A 68 3.40 -9.41 -4.27
N LYS A 69 3.87 -8.43 -5.04
CA LYS A 69 4.54 -8.66 -6.32
C LYS A 69 6.01 -8.79 -5.99
N TRP A 70 6.58 -9.98 -6.15
CA TRP A 70 8.03 -10.09 -6.23
C TRP A 70 8.48 -9.35 -7.49
N PRO A 71 9.54 -8.52 -7.47
CA PRO A 71 9.96 -7.80 -8.65
C PRO A 71 10.54 -8.78 -9.67
N GLN A 72 9.71 -9.21 -10.63
CA GLN A 72 10.16 -9.83 -11.88
C GLN A 72 11.15 -8.91 -12.65
N SER A 73 11.27 -7.64 -12.25
CA SER A 73 12.19 -6.62 -12.77
C SER A 73 13.49 -6.42 -11.96
N ALA A 74 13.63 -6.93 -10.73
CA ALA A 74 14.91 -6.88 -10.02
C ALA A 74 15.94 -7.79 -10.70
N ALA A 75 15.52 -8.97 -11.19
CA ALA A 75 16.36 -9.84 -12.01
C ALA A 75 16.91 -9.12 -13.27
N LYS A 76 16.11 -8.23 -13.88
CA LYS A 76 16.56 -7.41 -15.03
C LYS A 76 17.52 -6.29 -14.65
N TYR A 77 17.38 -5.71 -13.46
CA TYR A 77 18.33 -4.71 -12.94
C TYR A 77 19.67 -5.32 -12.50
N PHE A 78 19.65 -6.54 -11.93
CA PHE A 78 20.88 -7.27 -11.58
C PHE A 78 21.58 -7.88 -12.81
N GLN A 79 20.85 -8.28 -13.85
CA GLN A 79 21.45 -8.73 -15.12
C GLN A 79 22.13 -7.61 -15.92
N LYS A 80 21.79 -6.34 -15.69
CA LYS A 80 22.41 -5.19 -16.36
C LYS A 80 23.77 -4.77 -15.76
N ARG A 81 24.23 -5.47 -14.71
CA ARG A 81 25.57 -5.32 -14.14
C ARG A 81 26.27 -6.67 -14.05
N LYS A 82 26.62 -7.26 -15.20
CA LYS A 82 27.77 -8.15 -15.24
C LYS A 82 29.03 -7.27 -15.19
N PRO A 83 29.96 -7.44 -14.24
CA PRO A 83 31.29 -6.87 -14.37
C PRO A 83 31.96 -7.53 -15.57
N VAL A 84 32.48 -6.71 -16.49
CA VAL A 84 33.45 -7.16 -17.47
C VAL A 84 34.71 -7.53 -16.69
N MET A 85 34.90 -8.82 -16.42
CA MET A 85 36.19 -9.34 -16.03
C MET A 85 36.78 -10.03 -17.26
N SER A 86 37.59 -9.26 -17.98
CA SER A 86 38.41 -9.72 -19.08
C SER A 86 39.54 -10.60 -18.57
N GLY A 87 39.75 -11.74 -19.23
CA GLY A 87 41.02 -12.48 -19.21
C GLY A 87 40.95 -13.80 -18.48
N VAL A 88 40.78 -14.91 -19.20
CA VAL A 88 41.86 -15.84 -19.60
C VAL A 88 41.20 -17.02 -20.32
N SER A 89 41.78 -17.38 -21.47
CA SER A 89 41.33 -18.41 -22.41
C SER A 89 41.68 -19.83 -21.96
N THR A 90 40.77 -20.80 -22.15
CA THR A 90 41.14 -22.18 -22.55
C THR A 90 39.95 -22.97 -23.15
N THR A 91 40.04 -23.16 -24.47
CA THR A 91 39.79 -24.41 -25.25
C THR A 91 38.52 -25.27 -25.05
N SER A 92 37.64 -25.17 -26.05
CA SER A 92 37.02 -26.25 -26.88
C SER A 92 36.51 -27.55 -26.23
N THR A 93 35.24 -27.90 -26.48
CA THR A 93 34.79 -29.05 -27.30
C THR A 93 33.29 -28.91 -27.60
N ALA A 94 32.92 -29.01 -28.88
CA ALA A 94 31.54 -28.91 -29.38
C ALA A 94 30.89 -30.29 -29.56
N LEU A 95 29.55 -30.32 -29.59
CA LEU A 95 28.58 -31.23 -30.25
C LEU A 95 27.34 -31.48 -29.34
N PRO A 96 26.14 -31.78 -29.88
CA PRO A 96 25.42 -31.14 -30.98
C PRO A 96 24.01 -30.66 -30.56
N GLU A 97 23.37 -29.94 -31.47
CA GLU A 97 22.06 -29.29 -31.40
C GLU A 97 20.92 -30.27 -31.08
N GLY A 98 20.22 -29.99 -29.97
CA GLY A 98 18.89 -30.53 -29.68
C GLY A 98 17.91 -29.36 -29.63
N GLU A 99 17.00 -29.32 -30.61
CA GLU A 99 15.90 -28.37 -30.69
C GLU A 99 15.00 -28.48 -29.44
N ILE A 100 15.26 -27.62 -28.44
CA ILE A 100 14.30 -27.38 -27.37
C ILE A 100 13.33 -26.36 -27.93
N SER A 101 12.13 -26.86 -28.25
CA SER A 101 10.95 -26.11 -28.61
C SER A 101 10.85 -24.81 -27.81
N ASN A 102 10.78 -23.70 -28.55
CA ASN A 102 10.44 -22.38 -28.05
C ASN A 102 9.10 -22.44 -27.30
N ALA A 103 9.15 -22.70 -25.99
CA ALA A 103 8.09 -22.31 -25.09
C ALA A 103 8.11 -20.78 -25.08
N GLN A 104 7.33 -20.18 -25.98
CA GLN A 104 6.87 -18.81 -25.88
C GLN A 104 6.20 -18.68 -24.51
N SER A 105 6.98 -18.29 -23.49
CA SER A 105 6.45 -17.80 -22.24
C SER A 105 5.67 -16.54 -22.59
N SER A 106 4.36 -16.70 -22.72
CA SER A 106 3.43 -15.58 -22.89
C SER A 106 3.70 -14.62 -21.74
N SER A 107 4.36 -13.52 -22.05
CA SER A 107 4.89 -12.57 -21.07
C SER A 107 3.77 -11.68 -20.52
N HIS A 108 2.62 -12.25 -20.20
CA HIS A 108 1.57 -11.56 -19.50
C HIS A 108 1.92 -11.57 -18.01
N PRO A 109 2.22 -10.42 -17.39
CA PRO A 109 2.44 -10.36 -15.95
C PRO A 109 1.16 -10.83 -15.25
N MET A 110 1.26 -11.92 -14.49
CA MET A 110 0.14 -12.45 -13.73
C MET A 110 -0.41 -11.35 -12.80
N PRO A 111 -1.74 -11.17 -12.72
CA PRO A 111 -2.31 -10.18 -11.81
C PRO A 111 -1.93 -10.50 -10.35
N PRO A 112 -1.79 -9.48 -9.50
CA PRO A 112 -1.46 -9.69 -8.08
C PRO A 112 -2.55 -10.50 -7.37
N LEU A 113 -2.13 -11.53 -6.63
CA LEU A 113 -3.03 -12.32 -5.78
C LEU A 113 -3.20 -11.61 -4.44
N PHE A 114 -4.45 -11.23 -4.14
CA PHE A 114 -4.82 -10.56 -2.90
C PHE A 114 -5.28 -11.57 -1.85
N TYR A 115 -4.77 -11.41 -0.63
CA TYR A 115 -5.16 -12.22 0.52
C TYR A 115 -5.72 -11.33 1.62
N SER A 116 -6.79 -11.77 2.28
CA SER A 116 -7.35 -11.05 3.42
C SER A 116 -6.33 -11.03 4.56
N ILE A 117 -6.03 -9.84 5.09
CA ILE A 117 -5.07 -9.63 6.16
C ILE A 117 -5.71 -9.06 7.42
N SER A 118 -6.93 -8.52 7.34
CA SER A 118 -7.68 -8.08 8.50
C SER A 118 -9.15 -7.79 8.16
N LYS A 119 -10.01 -7.73 9.18
CA LYS A 119 -11.42 -7.35 9.06
C LYS A 119 -11.92 -6.72 10.36
N ILE A 120 -12.86 -5.79 10.25
CA ILE A 120 -13.48 -5.16 11.41
C ILE A 120 -14.90 -4.68 11.06
N TYR A 121 -15.79 -4.75 12.04
CA TYR A 121 -17.11 -4.13 12.00
C TYR A 121 -17.15 -2.99 13.02
N VAL A 122 -17.47 -1.79 12.55
CA VAL A 122 -17.56 -0.57 13.36
C VAL A 122 -18.83 0.15 12.91
N PRO A 123 -19.92 0.10 13.68
CA PRO A 123 -21.16 0.79 13.33
C PRO A 123 -21.00 2.31 13.39
N ASP A 124 -20.03 2.80 14.16
CA ASP A 124 -19.74 4.21 14.35
C ASP A 124 -18.80 4.79 13.28
N SER A 125 -18.71 6.11 13.22
CA SER A 125 -17.92 6.86 12.21
C SER A 125 -16.50 7.13 12.68
N GLU A 126 -16.11 6.54 13.81
CA GLU A 126 -14.82 6.79 14.40
C GLU A 126 -13.69 6.25 13.52
N ARG A 127 -12.52 6.84 13.72
CA ARG A 127 -11.29 6.37 13.07
C ARG A 127 -11.03 4.92 13.49
N ILE A 128 -10.54 4.14 12.54
CA ILE A 128 -10.21 2.73 12.70
C ILE A 128 -8.71 2.57 12.52
N CYS A 129 -8.10 1.68 13.29
CA CYS A 129 -6.69 1.34 13.18
C CYS A 129 -6.47 -0.16 12.98
N PHE A 130 -5.94 -0.51 11.82
CA PHE A 130 -5.39 -1.84 11.57
C PHE A 130 -3.90 -1.83 11.90
N TYR A 131 -3.42 -2.74 12.73
CA TYR A 131 -2.02 -2.72 13.20
C TYR A 131 -1.35 -4.08 13.07
N ASN A 132 -0.06 -4.07 12.73
CA ASN A 132 0.79 -5.25 12.70
C ASN A 132 1.38 -5.50 14.10
N PRO A 133 0.94 -6.54 14.83
CA PRO A 133 1.39 -6.77 16.20
C PRO A 133 2.89 -7.05 16.30
N LYS A 134 3.55 -7.46 15.21
CA LYS A 134 4.99 -7.76 15.20
C LYS A 134 5.88 -6.52 15.21
N VAL A 135 5.33 -5.36 14.84
CA VAL A 135 6.08 -4.10 14.71
C VAL A 135 5.97 -3.24 15.97
N SER A 136 4.99 -3.51 16.82
CA SER A 136 4.67 -2.73 18.03
C SER A 136 5.85 -2.61 19.01
N THR A 137 6.88 -3.45 18.92
CA THR A 137 8.05 -3.40 19.81
C THR A 137 9.11 -2.38 19.39
N LEU A 138 9.08 -1.86 18.16
CA LEU A 138 10.14 -0.99 17.62
C LEU A 138 9.79 0.50 17.57
N PHE A 139 8.51 0.88 17.65
CA PHE A 139 8.03 2.25 17.42
C PHE A 139 7.40 2.93 18.66
N ASN A 140 7.78 2.51 19.85
CA ASN A 140 7.03 2.74 21.09
C ASN A 140 7.15 4.16 21.72
N LYS A 141 7.50 5.21 20.97
CA LYS A 141 7.59 6.58 21.53
C LYS A 141 6.81 7.67 20.79
N ASP A 142 6.60 7.56 19.47
CA ASP A 142 5.86 8.59 18.70
C ASP A 142 4.41 8.18 18.37
N THR A 143 4.09 6.88 18.43
CA THR A 143 2.74 6.36 18.11
C THR A 143 1.75 6.38 19.28
N ASP A 144 2.14 6.75 20.49
CA ASP A 144 1.20 6.84 21.62
C ASP A 144 0.11 7.89 21.38
N ASN A 145 0.37 8.92 20.56
CA ASN A 145 -0.67 9.85 20.11
C ASN A 145 -1.59 9.29 19.01
N PHE A 146 -1.19 8.20 18.34
CA PHE A 146 -2.01 7.49 17.34
C PHE A 146 -2.81 6.31 17.95
N ALA A 147 -2.54 5.96 19.21
CA ALA A 147 -3.19 4.87 19.94
C ALA A 147 -4.66 5.15 20.35
N VAL A 148 -5.20 6.33 20.01
CA VAL A 148 -6.52 6.83 20.48
C VAL A 148 -7.72 6.22 19.72
N SER A 149 -7.49 5.31 18.78
CA SER A 149 -8.59 4.62 18.11
C SER A 149 -9.14 3.50 18.99
N ASN A 150 -10.38 3.63 19.48
CA ASN A 150 -11.08 2.56 20.19
C ASN A 150 -11.33 1.33 19.30
N HIS A 151 -11.41 1.55 17.98
CA HIS A 151 -11.67 0.49 17.01
C HIS A 151 -10.37 0.03 16.36
N ARG A 152 -9.85 -1.11 16.83
CA ARG A 152 -8.59 -1.68 16.33
C ARG A 152 -8.77 -3.12 15.87
N ALA A 153 -8.05 -3.48 14.83
CA ALA A 153 -7.97 -4.87 14.35
C ALA A 153 -6.52 -5.22 13.98
N GLU A 154 -6.12 -6.45 14.29
CA GLU A 154 -4.78 -6.91 13.96
C GLU A 154 -4.67 -7.26 12.48
N ILE A 155 -3.52 -6.95 11.90
CA ILE A 155 -3.10 -7.40 10.59
C ILE A 155 -2.39 -8.74 10.75
N ARG A 156 -2.99 -9.81 10.21
CA ARG A 156 -2.46 -11.18 10.28
C ARG A 156 -2.77 -11.95 9.01
N ASN A 157 -1.80 -12.73 8.54
CA ASN A 157 -1.99 -13.73 7.51
C ASN A 157 -0.94 -14.83 7.68
N PHE A 158 -1.23 -16.05 7.23
CA PHE A 158 -0.25 -17.14 7.22
C PHE A 158 0.98 -16.78 6.36
N ARG A 159 0.75 -16.10 5.24
CA ARG A 159 1.79 -15.51 4.42
C ARG A 159 2.26 -14.19 5.03
N GLN A 160 3.46 -14.19 5.59
CA GLN A 160 4.01 -12.97 6.20
C GLN A 160 4.57 -12.01 5.15
N ASP A 161 5.02 -12.54 4.02
CA ASP A 161 5.60 -11.78 2.91
C ASP A 161 4.61 -10.80 2.24
N ILE A 162 3.30 -11.08 2.32
CA ILE A 162 2.28 -10.13 1.84
C ILE A 162 2.08 -8.96 2.80
N ILE A 163 2.55 -9.05 4.05
CA ILE A 163 2.50 -7.94 5.03
C ILE A 163 3.85 -7.21 5.02
N SER A 164 4.97 -7.96 5.06
CA SER A 164 6.33 -7.41 5.16
C SER A 164 6.94 -6.96 3.84
N ALA A 165 6.33 -7.34 2.71
CA ALA A 165 6.72 -6.90 1.37
C ALA A 165 5.49 -6.66 0.50
N SER A 166 4.49 -5.96 1.05
CA SER A 166 3.28 -5.59 0.34
C SER A 166 3.57 -4.66 -0.83
N SER A 167 3.06 -5.02 -2.00
CA SER A 167 3.07 -4.17 -3.20
C SER A 167 1.73 -3.45 -3.42
N HIS A 168 0.64 -4.03 -2.91
CA HIS A 168 -0.71 -3.48 -3.01
C HIS A 168 -1.43 -3.69 -1.69
N LEU A 169 -2.21 -2.70 -1.28
CA LEU A 169 -3.17 -2.79 -0.17
C LEU A 169 -4.55 -2.47 -0.72
N THR A 170 -5.54 -3.31 -0.44
CA THR A 170 -6.92 -3.07 -0.82
C THR A 170 -7.79 -2.93 0.42
N LEU A 171 -8.47 -1.79 0.52
CA LEU A 171 -9.57 -1.57 1.44
C LEU A 171 -10.87 -2.01 0.76
N ARG A 172 -11.54 -3.00 1.34
CA ARG A 172 -12.85 -3.47 0.90
C ARG A 172 -13.92 -3.01 1.88
N ILE A 173 -14.84 -2.20 1.40
CA ILE A 173 -16.05 -1.78 2.12
C ILE A 173 -17.13 -2.81 1.82
N VAL A 174 -17.52 -3.61 2.81
CA VAL A 174 -18.47 -4.72 2.65
C VAL A 174 -19.89 -4.32 3.07
N ARG A 175 -20.02 -3.42 4.04
CA ARG A 175 -21.32 -2.90 4.49
C ARG A 175 -21.23 -1.41 4.79
N THR A 176 -22.36 -0.75 4.63
CA THR A 176 -22.61 0.65 5.01
C THR A 176 -23.72 0.73 6.05
N VAL A 177 -23.80 1.85 6.77
CA VAL A 177 -24.86 2.08 7.76
C VAL A 177 -26.11 2.58 7.05
N SER A 178 -27.28 2.02 7.38
CA SER A 178 -28.59 2.48 6.91
C SER A 178 -28.73 2.64 5.38
N GLY A 179 -28.05 1.79 4.60
CA GLY A 179 -28.11 1.85 3.13
C GLY A 179 -27.41 3.05 2.51
N SER A 180 -26.53 3.74 3.25
CA SER A 180 -25.68 4.81 2.73
C SER A 180 -24.71 4.31 1.65
N ALA A 181 -24.17 5.24 0.88
CA ALA A 181 -23.11 4.96 -0.08
C ALA A 181 -21.79 4.64 0.62
N ALA A 182 -20.95 3.84 -0.04
CA ALA A 182 -19.62 3.51 0.46
C ALA A 182 -18.74 4.78 0.53
N ALA A 183 -18.21 5.08 1.70
CA ALA A 183 -17.53 6.34 1.99
C ALA A 183 -16.23 6.14 2.78
N VAL A 184 -15.20 6.91 2.43
CA VAL A 184 -13.91 6.96 3.13
C VAL A 184 -13.35 8.37 3.01
N SER A 185 -13.24 9.12 4.11
CA SER A 185 -12.66 10.47 4.08
C SER A 185 -11.14 10.44 4.02
N ASN A 186 -10.52 9.57 4.81
CA ASN A 186 -9.07 9.54 4.94
C ASN A 186 -8.55 8.10 5.13
N VAL A 187 -7.38 7.85 4.54
CA VAL A 187 -6.59 6.63 4.74
C VAL A 187 -5.14 7.04 4.92
N ASP A 188 -4.53 6.65 6.05
CA ASP A 188 -3.10 6.81 6.28
C ASP A 188 -2.45 5.43 6.41
N ILE A 189 -1.45 5.14 5.58
CA ILE A 189 -0.73 3.86 5.56
C ILE A 189 0.69 4.12 6.05
N TRP A 190 1.06 3.47 7.14
CA TRP A 190 2.37 3.60 7.78
C TRP A 190 3.16 2.31 7.61
N GLY A 191 4.43 2.44 7.27
CA GLY A 191 5.33 1.32 7.03
C GLY A 191 6.73 1.77 6.65
N LEU A 192 7.61 0.80 6.43
CA LEU A 192 8.95 1.01 5.91
C LEU A 192 9.10 0.36 4.53
N PRO A 193 10.02 0.82 3.67
CA PRO A 193 10.43 0.05 2.51
C PRO A 193 10.84 -1.36 2.93
N ALA A 194 10.30 -2.38 2.26
CA ALA A 194 10.56 -3.78 2.61
C ALA A 194 12.06 -4.11 2.53
N LEU A 195 12.49 -5.13 3.26
CA LEU A 195 13.90 -5.54 3.28
C LEU A 195 14.45 -5.83 1.87
N SER A 196 13.62 -6.38 0.99
CA SER A 196 13.94 -6.70 -0.40
C SER A 196 14.13 -5.48 -1.32
N VAL A 197 13.77 -4.27 -0.89
CA VAL A 197 13.95 -3.05 -1.68
C VAL A 197 15.44 -2.68 -1.74
N PRO A 198 16.01 -2.41 -2.94
CA PRO A 198 17.39 -1.96 -3.08
C PRO A 198 17.71 -0.68 -2.29
N THR A 199 18.90 -0.60 -1.70
CA THR A 199 19.36 0.55 -0.89
C THR A 199 19.19 1.90 -1.59
N PRO A 200 19.53 2.07 -2.89
CA PRO A 200 19.37 3.37 -3.54
C PRO A 200 17.91 3.86 -3.56
N ILE A 201 16.94 2.95 -3.62
CA ILE A 201 15.51 3.29 -3.56
C ILE A 201 15.12 3.63 -2.12
N LYS A 202 15.63 2.90 -1.13
CA LYS A 202 15.42 3.22 0.29
C LYS A 202 15.95 4.62 0.63
N ASP A 203 17.14 4.96 0.16
CA ASP A 203 17.78 6.25 0.37
C ASP A 203 16.98 7.38 -0.29
N ASP A 204 16.52 7.20 -1.53
CA ASP A 204 15.66 8.18 -2.22
C ASP A 204 14.34 8.42 -1.48
N ILE A 205 13.67 7.37 -1.00
CA ILE A 205 12.45 7.49 -0.20
C ILE A 205 12.73 8.22 1.11
N MET A 206 13.82 7.88 1.81
CA MET A 206 14.18 8.51 3.07
C MET A 206 14.49 10.00 2.87
N ASN A 207 15.24 10.36 1.83
CA ASN A 207 15.55 11.75 1.50
C ASN A 207 14.28 12.58 1.21
N LYS A 208 13.32 11.99 0.47
CA LYS A 208 12.01 12.62 0.22
C LYS A 208 11.22 12.81 1.50
N TYR A 209 11.19 11.80 2.37
CA TYR A 209 10.53 11.89 3.67
C TYR A 209 11.14 12.99 4.55
N THR A 210 12.46 13.01 4.71
CA THR A 210 13.15 14.05 5.50
C THR A 210 12.87 15.46 4.93
N SER A 211 12.89 15.61 3.61
CA SER A 211 12.57 16.88 2.96
C SER A 211 11.14 17.32 3.22
N PHE A 212 10.18 16.39 3.17
CA PHE A 212 8.78 16.65 3.47
C PHE A 212 8.56 17.08 4.92
N ILE A 213 9.16 16.37 5.88
CA ILE A 213 9.05 16.71 7.30
C ILE A 213 9.64 18.09 7.57
N ASN A 214 10.81 18.40 6.99
CA ASN A 214 11.44 19.71 7.15
C ASN A 214 10.56 20.85 6.59
N GLN A 215 9.87 20.64 5.47
CA GLN A 215 8.95 21.63 4.92
C GLN A 215 7.70 21.82 5.79
N SER A 216 7.17 20.75 6.39
CA SER A 216 6.00 20.82 7.27
C SER A 216 6.28 21.57 8.57
N SER A 217 7.51 21.50 9.09
CA SER A 217 7.93 22.27 10.27
C SER A 217 7.98 23.79 9.99
N VAL A 218 8.35 24.19 8.77
CA VAL A 218 8.41 25.60 8.35
C VAL A 218 7.02 26.19 8.09
N LYS A 219 6.05 25.40 7.60
CA LYS A 219 4.67 25.87 7.32
C LYS A 219 3.84 26.10 8.58
N ASN A 220 4.19 25.49 9.71
CA ASN A 220 3.50 25.72 10.99
C ASN A 220 3.81 27.09 11.63
N HIS A 221 4.58 27.96 10.97
CA HIS A 221 4.88 29.33 11.43
C HIS A 221 4.27 30.44 10.56
N CYS A 222 3.61 30.11 9.44
CA CYS A 222 2.94 31.09 8.60
C CYS A 222 1.57 30.57 8.15
N GLU A 223 0.56 30.71 9.01
CA GLU A 223 -0.86 30.85 8.63
C GLU A 223 -1.69 31.17 9.90
N ILE A 224 -1.56 32.42 10.36
CA ILE A 224 -2.66 33.14 11.04
C ILE A 224 -2.93 34.36 10.14
N LEU A 225 -3.95 34.27 9.29
CA LEU A 225 -4.79 35.37 8.80
C LEU A 225 -6.13 34.77 8.35
#